data_AF-A0A2L0EPB3-F1
#
_entry.id   AF-A0A2L0EPB3-F1
#
_cell.length_a   1.000
_cell.length_b   1.000
_cell.length_c   1.000
_cell.angle_alpha   90.00
_cell.angle_beta   90.00
_cell.angle_gamma   90.00
#
_symmetry.space_group_name_H-M   'P 1'
#
loop_
_entity.id
_entity.type
_entity.pdbx_description
1 polymer ?
#
loop_
_entity_poly.entity_id
_entity_poly.type
_entity_poly.pdbx_seq_one_letter_code
_entity_poly.pdbx_strand_id
1 'polypeptide(L)'
;MKSIQLTSRFSAALIMCLTAACGGSSDDTPPPGDTPPGDTPPGDTPPVDMPPVDTPPGDMPPGDEDPPPATPRTELLDDLRNASKAGKFRFGQENGILWGMYDPDTTKFVGTDTWFWNFASPASNGERAWTSDAAAVVGKNPGLLGLSLDAMVFDPVPWNRRAVFAKSAVYTLEQPGGIVTMDWHTPSCDYDITRSDFAADIATPLATVSVDGVDVPIHAAGGGNPFYAEAGYSRSIEGRADIPEGLTCICKIANDVPIENGTHAGLSARTWLVAHAKYVAQFFRENGLAGKPIILRPFHEHTGGWFWWGQPYWNCEGLLGGQPAVTGPDAYRAAYRTFAETLRKEPGMENIIFAYSTDKLRPLTNRTVSAAEKKIRDPEGFARDLLRARLVEELSAIGAAYESPPAQAILDHNGAPPSSLLEAYYLEAYPGDDLIDLVGVDLYYPVERAATPADLEDMKSFAGAVAAVAEAHDKVHALTETGTYRMNLLHRVSQWTSGGTLALYPAAYVSEWHDKLFDQSLKAEFLSNYGLIGASAVALSAAEVAGMFPGAGQGKVTEDWYNEHLLEIAKSSGVSYVLTWQTYFHGEGADAKPSYYYVPFPGHPEEENFRRFAEDPAACFDGATCE
;
A
#
# COMPACT_ATOMS: atom_id res chain seq x y z
N MET A 1 -53.91 -31.21 -25.46
CA MET A 1 -54.00 -30.95 -24.00
C MET A 1 -53.27 -29.63 -23.76
N LYS A 2 -53.90 -28.62 -23.14
CA LYS A 2 -53.67 -28.15 -21.74
C LYS A 2 -52.17 -27.95 -21.39
N SER A 3 -51.71 -26.81 -20.86
CA SER A 3 -52.35 -25.48 -20.68
C SER A 3 -51.31 -24.38 -20.37
N ILE A 4 -51.48 -23.20 -20.98
CA ILE A 4 -51.45 -21.81 -20.42
C ILE A 4 -51.16 -21.74 -18.90
N GLN A 5 -50.29 -20.85 -18.37
CA GLN A 5 -50.22 -19.39 -18.61
C GLN A 5 -48.81 -18.76 -18.63
N LEU A 6 -48.69 -17.62 -19.35
CA LEU A 6 -47.57 -16.66 -19.26
C LEU A 6 -48.11 -15.24 -19.58
N THR A 7 -48.20 -14.37 -18.56
CA THR A 7 -48.75 -12.99 -18.57
C THR A 7 -48.38 -12.31 -17.24
N SER A 8 -48.18 -11.00 -17.08
CA SER A 8 -47.99 -9.81 -17.95
C SER A 8 -47.69 -8.60 -17.00
N ARG A 9 -47.39 -7.34 -17.39
CA ARG A 9 -47.47 -6.61 -18.66
C ARG A 9 -46.64 -5.31 -18.55
N PHE A 10 -46.00 -4.88 -19.64
CA PHE A 10 -45.64 -3.46 -19.83
C PHE A 10 -46.83 -2.70 -20.42
N SER A 11 -46.95 -1.40 -20.11
CA SER A 11 -47.74 -0.42 -20.88
C SER A 11 -46.97 0.90 -20.91
N ALA A 12 -46.88 1.53 -22.07
CA ALA A 12 -46.19 2.80 -22.28
C ALA A 12 -47.15 3.87 -22.82
N ALA A 13 -46.77 5.14 -22.66
CA ALA A 13 -47.29 6.24 -23.47
C ALA A 13 -46.28 7.41 -23.51
N LEU A 14 -45.95 7.89 -24.71
CA LEU A 14 -45.14 9.08 -24.97
C LEU A 14 -45.74 9.79 -26.19
N ILE A 15 -46.22 11.03 -26.04
CA ILE A 15 -46.53 11.93 -27.15
C ILE A 15 -46.11 13.36 -26.76
N MET A 16 -45.47 14.06 -27.70
CA MET A 16 -45.04 15.45 -27.58
C MET A 16 -46.15 16.46 -27.93
N CYS A 17 -46.03 17.69 -27.46
CA CYS A 17 -46.35 18.88 -28.26
C CYS A 17 -45.58 20.11 -27.75
N LEU A 18 -45.21 21.03 -28.65
CA LEU A 18 -44.50 22.29 -28.35
C LEU A 18 -45.49 23.47 -28.36
N THR A 19 -45.18 24.56 -27.64
CA THR A 19 -44.94 25.93 -28.16
C THR A 19 -45.34 27.09 -27.20
N ALA A 20 -44.67 28.24 -27.39
CA ALA A 20 -45.15 29.62 -27.18
C ALA A 20 -45.34 30.21 -25.75
N ALA A 21 -44.24 30.81 -25.28
CA ALA A 21 -44.06 32.04 -24.49
C ALA A 21 -45.21 33.08 -24.28
N CYS A 22 -45.20 33.71 -23.09
CA CYS A 22 -45.42 35.13 -22.72
C CYS A 22 -45.42 35.23 -21.17
N GLY A 23 -44.52 35.95 -20.48
CA GLY A 23 -44.49 37.41 -20.23
C GLY A 23 -45.06 37.73 -18.82
N GLY A 24 -44.58 38.67 -17.98
CA GLY A 24 -43.45 39.63 -18.02
C GLY A 24 -43.31 40.36 -16.65
N SER A 25 -42.44 41.39 -16.58
CA SER A 25 -42.25 42.51 -15.59
C SER A 25 -43.14 42.61 -14.30
N SER A 26 -42.69 43.19 -13.17
CA SER A 26 -41.84 44.40 -13.03
C SER A 26 -41.11 44.56 -11.67
N ASP A 27 -40.27 45.60 -11.62
CA ASP A 27 -39.47 46.14 -10.50
C ASP A 27 -40.28 46.81 -9.35
N ASP A 28 -39.62 47.23 -8.25
CA ASP A 28 -39.61 48.65 -7.79
C ASP A 28 -38.69 48.99 -6.57
N THR A 29 -38.10 50.21 -6.58
CA THR A 29 -37.39 50.98 -5.50
C THR A 29 -37.26 52.47 -5.93
N PRO A 30 -36.79 53.49 -5.14
CA PRO A 30 -36.59 53.67 -3.69
C PRO A 30 -37.63 54.66 -3.07
N PRO A 31 -37.51 56.02 -2.89
CA PRO A 31 -36.42 57.03 -2.77
C PRO A 31 -36.42 57.89 -1.44
N PRO A 32 -35.46 58.84 -1.21
CA PRO A 32 -35.31 59.61 0.05
C PRO A 32 -35.29 61.18 -0.02
N GLY A 33 -35.12 61.87 1.13
CA GLY A 33 -34.88 63.33 1.38
C GLY A 33 -34.75 63.64 2.90
N ASP A 34 -34.43 64.83 3.46
CA ASP A 34 -33.99 66.16 2.97
C ASP A 34 -33.26 66.97 4.12
N THR A 35 -33.20 68.31 4.12
CA THR A 35 -32.12 69.15 4.75
C THR A 35 -32.57 70.41 5.61
N PRO A 36 -31.78 71.52 5.82
CA PRO A 36 -31.18 72.01 7.12
C PRO A 36 -31.67 73.45 7.54
N PRO A 37 -30.97 74.39 8.27
CA PRO A 37 -29.69 74.43 9.06
C PRO A 37 -29.77 75.19 10.45
N GLY A 38 -28.65 75.68 11.04
CA GLY A 38 -28.60 76.62 12.20
C GLY A 38 -27.18 76.95 12.78
N ASP A 39 -26.99 78.08 13.50
CA ASP A 39 -25.67 78.75 13.72
C ASP A 39 -25.16 79.00 15.18
N THR A 40 -23.91 78.61 15.48
CA THR A 40 -22.90 79.29 16.38
C THR A 40 -23.15 79.42 17.92
N PRO A 41 -22.22 79.99 18.76
CA PRO A 41 -20.89 79.49 19.17
C PRO A 41 -20.71 79.36 20.73
N PRO A 42 -19.52 79.57 21.36
CA PRO A 42 -18.64 78.53 21.96
C PRO A 42 -18.63 78.42 23.52
N GLY A 43 -17.94 77.42 24.08
CA GLY A 43 -17.65 77.29 25.52
C GLY A 43 -16.61 76.20 25.88
N ASP A 44 -15.87 76.38 26.98
CA ASP A 44 -14.62 75.68 27.30
C ASP A 44 -14.71 74.25 27.91
N THR A 45 -13.56 73.56 27.84
CA THR A 45 -13.14 72.24 28.39
C THR A 45 -13.73 71.81 29.75
N PRO A 46 -13.94 70.49 29.96
CA PRO A 46 -12.87 69.64 30.55
C PRO A 46 -12.67 68.27 29.84
N PRO A 47 -11.54 67.57 30.09
CA PRO A 47 -11.28 66.25 29.50
C PRO A 47 -12.09 65.13 30.17
N VAL A 48 -12.58 64.19 29.36
CA VAL A 48 -13.28 62.96 29.79
C VAL A 48 -12.88 61.82 28.84
N ASP A 49 -12.86 60.58 29.33
CA ASP A 49 -12.42 59.38 28.60
C ASP A 49 -13.10 59.18 27.24
N MET A 50 -12.30 58.75 26.24
CA MET A 50 -12.85 58.12 25.04
C MET A 50 -13.02 56.61 25.28
N PRO A 51 -14.18 56.00 24.96
CA PRO A 51 -14.29 54.55 24.90
C PRO A 51 -13.39 53.99 23.77
N PRO A 52 -13.01 52.71 23.83
CA PRO A 52 -12.27 52.08 22.73
C PRO A 52 -13.09 52.15 21.44
N VAL A 53 -12.42 52.50 20.33
CA VAL A 53 -12.98 52.37 18.99
C VAL A 53 -12.72 50.95 18.52
N ASP A 54 -13.78 50.18 18.26
CA ASP A 54 -13.66 48.89 17.57
C ASP A 54 -13.18 49.11 16.14
N THR A 55 -11.86 49.07 15.95
CA THR A 55 -11.27 48.83 14.63
C THR A 55 -11.52 47.37 14.25
N PRO A 56 -12.11 47.08 13.07
CA PRO A 56 -12.10 45.72 12.54
C PRO A 56 -10.66 45.19 12.48
N PRO A 57 -10.42 43.89 12.71
CA PRO A 57 -9.12 43.30 12.48
C PRO A 57 -8.72 43.56 11.02
N GLY A 58 -7.71 44.42 10.82
CA GLY A 58 -7.05 44.51 9.53
C GLY A 58 -6.18 43.26 9.37
N ASP A 59 -6.14 42.71 8.16
CA ASP A 59 -5.25 41.61 7.82
C ASP A 59 -3.80 42.06 7.99
N MET A 60 -3.23 41.78 9.17
CA MET A 60 -1.78 41.77 9.31
C MET A 60 -1.28 40.60 8.45
N PRO A 61 -0.23 40.80 7.64
CA PRO A 61 0.51 39.66 7.11
C PRO A 61 0.90 38.72 8.27
N PRO A 62 0.99 37.40 8.03
CA PRO A 62 1.73 36.54 8.94
C PRO A 62 3.08 37.20 9.22
N GLY A 63 3.43 37.32 10.50
CA GLY A 63 4.71 37.93 10.86
C GLY A 63 5.85 37.12 10.25
N ASP A 64 6.96 37.78 9.93
CA ASP A 64 8.22 37.14 9.56
C ASP A 64 8.81 36.42 10.80
N GLU A 65 8.16 35.34 11.25
CA GLU A 65 8.80 34.33 12.08
C GLU A 65 9.83 33.62 11.20
N ASP A 66 11.11 33.64 11.59
CA ASP A 66 12.15 32.87 10.91
C ASP A 66 11.68 31.41 10.80
N PRO A 67 11.74 30.78 9.60
CA PRO A 67 11.26 29.42 9.42
C PRO A 67 11.98 28.48 10.40
N PRO A 68 11.27 27.49 10.98
CA PRO A 68 11.81 26.65 12.05
C PRO A 68 13.13 26.00 11.58
N PRO A 69 14.13 25.88 12.49
CA PRO A 69 15.47 25.45 12.11
C PRO A 69 15.43 24.08 11.44
N ALA A 70 16.22 23.93 10.37
CA ALA A 70 16.26 22.72 9.57
C ALA A 70 16.46 21.47 10.45
N THR A 71 15.59 20.50 10.23
CA THR A 71 15.63 19.18 10.85
C THR A 71 15.88 18.13 9.77
N PRO A 72 16.44 16.95 10.10
CA PRO A 72 16.58 15.85 9.15
C PRO A 72 15.27 15.46 8.43
N ARG A 73 14.11 15.65 9.09
CA ARG A 73 12.78 15.46 8.48
C ARG A 73 12.52 16.49 7.39
N THR A 74 12.64 17.78 7.70
CA THR A 74 12.39 18.86 6.72
C THR A 74 13.41 18.83 5.58
N GLU A 75 14.68 18.54 5.88
CA GLU A 75 15.74 18.38 4.89
C GLU A 75 15.41 17.28 3.86
N LEU A 76 14.94 16.10 4.32
CA LEU A 76 14.53 15.02 3.41
C LEU A 76 13.22 15.34 2.65
N LEU A 77 12.26 16.01 3.28
CA LEU A 77 11.02 16.41 2.60
C LEU A 77 11.29 17.45 1.49
N ASP A 78 12.19 18.40 1.73
CA ASP A 78 12.55 19.42 0.74
C ASP A 78 13.46 18.86 -0.37
N ASP A 79 14.37 17.94 -0.06
CA ASP A 79 15.09 17.12 -1.06
C ASP A 79 14.12 16.36 -1.99
N LEU A 80 13.16 15.64 -1.43
CA LEU A 80 12.11 14.92 -2.18
C LEU A 80 11.26 15.86 -3.05
N ARG A 81 10.84 17.02 -2.50
CA ARG A 81 10.11 18.07 -3.24
C ARG A 81 10.94 18.66 -4.38
N ASN A 82 12.23 18.88 -4.17
CA ASN A 82 13.12 19.48 -5.16
C ASN A 82 13.45 18.51 -6.31
N ALA A 83 13.69 17.23 -6.01
CA ALA A 83 13.83 16.18 -7.02
C ALA A 83 12.58 16.09 -7.92
N SER A 84 11.39 16.00 -7.31
CA SER A 84 10.10 15.98 -8.01
C SER A 84 9.93 17.21 -8.92
N LYS A 85 10.18 18.41 -8.41
CA LYS A 85 10.13 19.68 -9.17
C LYS A 85 11.16 19.75 -10.31
N ALA A 86 12.28 19.04 -10.20
CA ALA A 86 13.27 18.89 -11.27
C ALA A 86 12.89 17.80 -12.30
N GLY A 87 11.76 17.11 -12.13
CA GLY A 87 11.34 16.00 -12.98
C GLY A 87 12.09 14.70 -12.70
N LYS A 88 12.63 14.54 -11.49
CA LYS A 88 13.43 13.38 -11.05
C LYS A 88 12.81 12.66 -9.86
N PHE A 89 13.17 11.38 -9.70
CA PHE A 89 12.73 10.53 -8.60
C PHE A 89 13.83 9.56 -8.15
N ARG A 90 13.88 9.23 -6.85
CA ARG A 90 14.71 8.09 -6.37
C ARG A 90 14.11 6.77 -6.84
N PHE A 91 14.94 5.88 -7.39
CA PHE A 91 14.61 4.46 -7.53
C PHE A 91 14.94 3.71 -6.23
N GLY A 92 13.99 2.89 -5.77
CA GLY A 92 14.15 2.05 -4.59
C GLY A 92 13.76 0.60 -4.78
N GLN A 93 14.28 -0.26 -3.89
CA GLN A 93 13.94 -1.68 -3.82
C GLN A 93 13.74 -2.11 -2.36
N GLU A 94 12.64 -2.80 -2.09
CA GLU A 94 12.36 -3.43 -0.80
C GLU A 94 13.39 -4.53 -0.54
N ASN A 95 14.03 -4.47 0.63
CA ASN A 95 15.08 -5.38 1.07
C ASN A 95 16.27 -5.56 0.10
N GLY A 96 16.43 -4.66 -0.89
CA GLY A 96 17.30 -4.89 -2.07
C GLY A 96 18.79 -5.03 -1.80
N ILE A 97 19.30 -4.57 -0.64
CA ILE A 97 20.70 -4.81 -0.20
C ILE A 97 20.83 -5.88 0.89
N LEU A 98 19.73 -6.41 1.40
CA LEU A 98 19.69 -7.47 2.41
C LEU A 98 19.53 -8.85 1.78
N TRP A 99 18.82 -8.93 0.65
CA TRP A 99 18.54 -10.17 -0.07
C TRP A 99 18.52 -9.91 -1.58
N GLY A 100 18.97 -10.89 -2.34
CA GLY A 100 18.93 -10.92 -3.80
C GLY A 100 19.01 -12.36 -4.29
N MET A 101 19.33 -12.57 -5.57
CA MET A 101 19.63 -13.91 -6.09
C MET A 101 20.96 -14.01 -6.83
N TYR A 102 21.49 -12.92 -7.40
CA TYR A 102 22.74 -12.94 -8.13
C TYR A 102 23.94 -12.82 -7.19
N ASP A 103 24.85 -13.80 -7.25
CA ASP A 103 26.18 -13.74 -6.63
C ASP A 103 27.16 -13.08 -7.61
N PRO A 104 27.65 -11.85 -7.34
CA PRO A 104 28.55 -11.13 -8.23
C PRO A 104 29.99 -11.69 -8.24
N ASP A 105 30.40 -12.48 -7.24
CA ASP A 105 31.73 -13.09 -7.21
C ASP A 105 31.78 -14.37 -8.06
N THR A 106 30.71 -15.18 -8.02
CA THR A 106 30.67 -16.49 -8.71
C THR A 106 29.80 -16.51 -9.96
N THR A 107 29.13 -15.41 -10.28
CA THR A 107 28.22 -15.21 -11.43
C THR A 107 27.14 -16.28 -11.52
N LYS A 108 26.54 -16.63 -10.38
CA LYS A 108 25.53 -17.70 -10.24
C LYS A 108 24.33 -17.21 -9.46
N PHE A 109 23.23 -17.94 -9.57
CA PHE A 109 22.12 -17.79 -8.65
C PHE A 109 22.37 -18.53 -7.34
N VAL A 110 22.10 -17.86 -6.23
CA VAL A 110 22.05 -18.40 -4.87
C VAL A 110 20.65 -18.15 -4.30
N GLY A 111 20.17 -19.04 -3.44
CA GLY A 111 18.89 -18.84 -2.77
C GLY A 111 18.92 -17.60 -1.88
N THR A 112 17.78 -16.92 -1.77
CA THR A 112 17.55 -15.70 -0.97
C THR A 112 18.16 -15.82 0.43
N ASP A 113 17.90 -16.89 1.19
CA ASP A 113 18.55 -17.14 2.50
C ASP A 113 20.08 -17.23 2.42
N THR A 114 20.61 -17.93 1.41
CA THR A 114 22.07 -18.05 1.19
C THR A 114 22.70 -16.71 0.82
N TRP A 115 21.99 -15.88 0.05
CA TRP A 115 22.42 -14.51 -0.26
C TRP A 115 22.54 -13.69 1.02
N PHE A 116 21.50 -13.69 1.87
CA PHE A 116 21.51 -12.96 3.14
C PHE A 116 22.71 -13.36 4.03
N TRP A 117 22.97 -14.67 4.18
CA TRP A 117 24.10 -15.14 4.98
C TRP A 117 25.47 -14.78 4.37
N ASN A 118 25.61 -14.81 3.03
CA ASN A 118 26.87 -14.56 2.34
C ASN A 118 27.22 -13.07 2.16
N PHE A 119 26.23 -12.17 2.08
CA PHE A 119 26.44 -10.76 1.72
C PHE A 119 25.99 -9.78 2.81
N ALA A 120 24.82 -9.97 3.43
CA ALA A 120 24.28 -9.04 4.43
C ALA A 120 24.73 -9.34 5.88
N SER A 121 24.85 -10.62 6.24
CA SER A 121 24.93 -11.05 7.64
C SER A 121 26.23 -10.62 8.36
N PRO A 122 26.32 -10.75 9.70
CA PRO A 122 27.53 -10.41 10.45
C PRO A 122 28.77 -11.24 10.06
N ALA A 123 28.63 -12.30 9.25
CA ALA A 123 29.75 -13.10 8.75
C ALA A 123 30.50 -12.47 7.55
N SER A 124 29.85 -11.57 6.80
CA SER A 124 30.46 -10.77 5.71
C SER A 124 30.80 -9.34 6.12
N ASN A 125 30.20 -8.88 7.22
CA ASN A 125 30.15 -7.47 7.62
C ASN A 125 31.50 -6.98 8.17
N GLY A 126 32.26 -6.30 7.31
CA GLY A 126 33.63 -5.82 7.58
C GLY A 126 34.63 -6.15 6.47
N GLU A 127 34.34 -7.16 5.63
CA GLU A 127 35.19 -7.55 4.49
C GLU A 127 34.56 -7.20 3.13
N ARG A 128 33.26 -6.91 3.09
CA ARG A 128 32.48 -6.66 1.86
C ARG A 128 31.58 -5.43 2.02
N ALA A 129 31.34 -4.74 0.90
CA ALA A 129 30.34 -3.68 0.82
C ALA A 129 28.94 -4.27 0.55
N TRP A 130 27.90 -3.57 0.98
CA TRP A 130 26.51 -3.90 0.63
C TRP A 130 26.30 -3.84 -0.89
N THR A 131 25.64 -4.84 -1.46
CA THR A 131 25.40 -5.00 -2.90
C THR A 131 23.95 -5.40 -3.15
N SER A 132 23.50 -5.50 -4.39
CA SER A 132 22.12 -5.81 -4.78
C SER A 132 22.05 -6.42 -6.18
N ASP A 133 20.93 -7.05 -6.52
CA ASP A 133 20.67 -7.48 -7.92
C ASP A 133 20.72 -6.26 -8.86
N ALA A 134 20.21 -5.09 -8.41
CA ALA A 134 20.32 -3.81 -9.11
C ALA A 134 21.78 -3.42 -9.38
N ALA A 135 22.65 -3.47 -8.36
CA ALA A 135 24.07 -3.13 -8.50
C ALA A 135 24.83 -4.10 -9.42
N ALA A 136 24.44 -5.39 -9.45
CA ALA A 136 25.00 -6.35 -10.40
C ALA A 136 24.66 -5.98 -11.86
N VAL A 137 23.52 -5.35 -12.12
CA VAL A 137 23.17 -4.80 -13.44
C VAL A 137 23.77 -3.42 -13.66
N VAL A 138 23.30 -2.38 -12.97
CA VAL A 138 23.58 -0.96 -13.30
C VAL A 138 24.79 -0.37 -12.56
N GLY A 139 25.50 -1.17 -11.76
CA GLY A 139 26.71 -0.74 -11.03
C GLY A 139 26.44 0.15 -9.80
N LYS A 140 25.16 0.35 -9.43
CA LYS A 140 24.73 1.11 -8.25
C LYS A 140 23.66 0.35 -7.46
N ASN A 141 23.70 0.44 -6.14
CA ASN A 141 22.56 0.06 -5.31
C ASN A 141 21.39 1.04 -5.54
N PRO A 142 20.14 0.68 -5.19
CA PRO A 142 19.02 1.62 -5.18
C PRO A 142 19.28 2.80 -4.24
N GLY A 143 18.82 4.00 -4.63
CA GLY A 143 18.97 5.22 -3.82
C GLY A 143 18.03 5.27 -2.60
N LEU A 144 17.03 4.39 -2.58
CA LEU A 144 16.08 4.22 -1.51
C LEU A 144 15.96 2.74 -1.12
N LEU A 145 16.13 2.42 0.16
CA LEU A 145 15.96 1.08 0.70
C LEU A 145 14.58 0.97 1.38
N GLY A 146 13.73 0.08 0.88
CA GLY A 146 12.55 -0.37 1.62
C GLY A 146 12.92 -1.47 2.62
N LEU A 147 12.27 -1.49 3.78
CA LEU A 147 12.41 -2.51 4.82
C LEU A 147 11.07 -2.73 5.55
N SER A 148 10.61 -3.96 5.76
CA SER A 148 9.47 -4.17 6.67
C SER A 148 9.82 -3.93 8.14
N LEU A 149 9.00 -3.16 8.87
CA LEU A 149 9.07 -3.06 10.33
C LEU A 149 8.89 -4.42 11.01
N ASP A 150 8.19 -5.38 10.39
CA ASP A 150 8.01 -6.71 10.95
C ASP A 150 9.35 -7.45 11.03
N ALA A 151 10.05 -7.58 9.88
CA ALA A 151 11.36 -8.23 9.80
C ALA A 151 12.50 -7.49 10.52
N MET A 152 12.38 -6.17 10.74
CA MET A 152 13.38 -5.40 11.49
C MET A 152 13.11 -5.34 13.00
N VAL A 153 11.86 -5.11 13.43
CA VAL A 153 11.51 -4.83 14.83
C VAL A 153 10.88 -6.04 15.52
N PHE A 154 10.08 -6.83 14.82
CA PHE A 154 9.26 -7.89 15.42
C PHE A 154 9.76 -9.31 15.11
N ASP A 155 10.82 -9.48 14.33
CA ASP A 155 11.44 -10.78 14.04
C ASP A 155 11.92 -11.53 15.32
N PRO A 156 11.99 -12.88 15.30
CA PRO A 156 12.56 -13.68 16.38
C PRO A 156 14.05 -13.40 16.62
N VAL A 157 14.45 -13.18 17.89
CA VAL A 157 15.86 -12.98 18.27
C VAL A 157 16.78 -14.13 17.82
N PRO A 158 16.39 -15.43 17.89
CA PRO A 158 17.26 -16.52 17.43
C PRO A 158 17.68 -16.44 15.96
N TRP A 159 16.91 -15.77 15.10
CA TRP A 159 17.23 -15.62 13.67
C TRP A 159 18.28 -14.53 13.41
N ASN A 160 18.53 -13.63 14.38
CA ASN A 160 19.55 -12.59 14.33
C ASN A 160 19.48 -11.60 13.14
N ARG A 161 18.36 -11.57 12.39
CA ARG A 161 18.21 -10.70 11.20
C ARG A 161 18.01 -9.22 11.55
N ARG A 162 17.33 -8.93 12.65
CA ARG A 162 16.97 -7.57 13.10
C ARG A 162 18.15 -6.61 13.19
N ALA A 163 19.24 -7.06 13.80
CA ALA A 163 20.48 -6.27 13.93
C ALA A 163 21.21 -6.08 12.58
N VAL A 164 20.86 -6.85 11.55
CA VAL A 164 21.35 -6.69 10.17
C VAL A 164 20.48 -5.67 9.43
N PHE A 165 19.15 -5.78 9.52
CA PHE A 165 18.20 -4.83 8.93
C PHE A 165 18.39 -3.40 9.48
N ALA A 166 18.60 -3.25 10.80
CA ALA A 166 18.88 -1.94 11.39
C ALA A 166 20.25 -1.39 10.92
N LYS A 167 21.26 -2.25 10.70
CA LYS A 167 22.55 -1.83 10.13
C LYS A 167 22.46 -1.42 8.66
N SER A 168 21.66 -2.10 7.84
CA SER A 168 21.42 -1.65 6.45
C SER A 168 20.67 -0.32 6.42
N ALA A 169 19.71 -0.10 7.33
CA ALA A 169 19.05 1.19 7.46
C ALA A 169 20.05 2.30 7.83
N VAL A 170 20.87 2.12 8.87
CA VAL A 170 21.91 3.09 9.27
C VAL A 170 22.89 3.35 8.13
N TYR A 171 23.38 2.30 7.45
CA TYR A 171 24.29 2.41 6.32
C TYR A 171 23.71 3.24 5.17
N THR A 172 22.46 2.98 4.77
CA THR A 172 21.78 3.74 3.71
C THR A 172 21.59 5.20 4.11
N LEU A 173 21.22 5.48 5.36
CA LEU A 173 21.10 6.82 5.95
C LEU A 173 22.46 7.51 6.24
N GLU A 174 23.56 6.91 5.80
CA GLU A 174 24.92 7.47 5.79
C GLU A 174 25.48 7.61 4.37
N GLN A 175 24.75 7.18 3.33
CA GLN A 175 25.09 7.44 1.94
C GLN A 175 24.55 8.82 1.49
N PRO A 176 25.24 9.54 0.58
CA PRO A 176 24.78 10.84 0.08
C PRO A 176 23.37 10.77 -0.52
N GLY A 177 22.41 11.43 0.15
CA GLY A 177 20.99 11.45 -0.21
C GLY A 177 20.30 10.08 -0.22
N GLY A 178 20.82 9.10 0.53
CA GLY A 178 20.22 7.78 0.68
C GLY A 178 19.00 7.79 1.59
N ILE A 179 17.93 7.11 1.18
CA ILE A 179 16.61 7.16 1.82
C ILE A 179 16.25 5.78 2.40
N VAL A 180 15.58 5.75 3.55
CA VAL A 180 14.96 4.53 4.10
C VAL A 180 13.46 4.74 4.28
N THR A 181 12.67 3.81 3.75
CA THR A 181 11.23 3.70 3.98
C THR A 181 10.89 2.34 4.60
N MET A 182 9.80 2.26 5.34
CA MET A 182 9.37 1.00 5.96
C MET A 182 7.86 0.80 5.91
N ASP A 183 7.42 -0.39 5.52
CA ASP A 183 6.04 -0.86 5.72
C ASP A 183 5.81 -1.35 7.16
N TRP A 184 4.58 -1.72 7.48
CA TRP A 184 4.34 -2.65 8.57
C TRP A 184 3.20 -3.65 8.25
N HIS A 185 3.59 -4.85 7.81
CA HIS A 185 2.73 -6.03 7.67
C HIS A 185 2.31 -6.63 9.03
N THR A 186 1.62 -5.84 9.84
CA THR A 186 1.34 -6.14 11.25
C THR A 186 0.33 -7.28 11.46
N PRO A 187 0.65 -8.30 12.29
CA PRO A 187 -0.33 -9.31 12.72
C PRO A 187 -1.60 -8.68 13.30
N SER A 188 -2.74 -9.36 13.16
CA SER A 188 -3.97 -8.93 13.84
C SER A 188 -3.82 -8.95 15.36
N CYS A 189 -4.59 -8.12 16.06
CA CYS A 189 -4.53 -7.97 17.51
C CYS A 189 -4.89 -9.25 18.29
N ASP A 190 -5.59 -10.20 17.66
CA ASP A 190 -5.93 -11.52 18.20
C ASP A 190 -4.92 -12.63 17.83
N TYR A 191 -3.76 -12.26 17.28
CA TYR A 191 -2.74 -13.23 16.90
C TYR A 191 -2.32 -14.10 18.11
N ASP A 192 -2.29 -15.40 17.86
CA ASP A 192 -1.98 -16.43 18.84
C ASP A 192 -0.62 -17.03 18.50
N ILE A 193 0.43 -16.57 19.19
CA ILE A 193 1.81 -17.02 18.94
C ILE A 193 1.97 -18.53 19.07
N THR A 194 1.08 -19.22 19.81
CA THR A 194 1.13 -20.68 19.99
C THR A 194 0.73 -21.45 18.73
N ARG A 195 0.16 -20.77 17.72
CA ARG A 195 -0.20 -21.34 16.40
C ARG A 195 0.84 -21.08 15.32
N SER A 196 1.89 -20.32 15.59
CA SER A 196 3.00 -20.17 14.65
C SER A 196 3.80 -21.47 14.54
N ASP A 197 4.26 -21.82 13.35
CA ASP A 197 5.27 -22.89 13.18
C ASP A 197 6.57 -22.60 13.97
N PHE A 198 6.79 -21.33 14.33
CA PHE A 198 7.91 -20.84 15.12
C PHE A 198 7.55 -20.55 16.59
N ALA A 199 6.43 -21.08 17.10
CA ALA A 199 5.94 -20.83 18.47
C ALA A 199 7.01 -20.97 19.57
N ALA A 200 7.94 -21.91 19.42
CA ALA A 200 9.04 -22.13 20.38
C ALA A 200 10.08 -20.99 20.38
N ASP A 201 10.38 -20.40 19.23
CA ASP A 201 11.37 -19.33 19.07
C ASP A 201 10.84 -17.95 19.50
N ILE A 202 9.50 -17.80 19.55
CA ILE A 202 8.80 -16.52 19.82
C ILE A 202 8.09 -16.46 21.18
N ALA A 203 8.05 -17.58 21.93
CA ALA A 203 7.42 -17.69 23.24
C ALA A 203 8.02 -16.76 24.30
N THR A 204 9.27 -16.31 24.11
CA THR A 204 9.90 -15.30 24.97
C THR A 204 9.56 -13.90 24.44
N PRO A 205 8.98 -12.99 25.25
CA PRO A 205 8.76 -11.61 24.82
C PRO A 205 10.08 -10.92 24.40
N LEU A 206 10.02 -10.15 23.32
CA LEU A 206 11.08 -9.27 22.86
C LEU A 206 11.33 -8.12 23.84
N ALA A 207 10.26 -7.66 24.51
CA ALA A 207 10.28 -6.70 25.61
C ALA A 207 8.96 -6.76 26.39
N THR A 208 8.90 -6.04 27.52
CA THR A 208 7.66 -5.67 28.19
C THR A 208 7.56 -4.15 28.22
N VAL A 209 6.47 -3.59 27.70
CA VAL A 209 6.25 -2.16 27.53
C VAL A 209 5.09 -1.71 28.43
N SER A 210 5.31 -0.70 29.27
CA SER A 210 4.27 -0.18 30.15
C SER A 210 3.46 0.93 29.49
N VAL A 211 2.13 0.79 29.55
CA VAL A 211 1.14 1.74 29.04
C VAL A 211 0.13 2.01 30.13
N ASP A 212 0.16 3.22 30.69
CA ASP A 212 -0.76 3.70 31.75
C ASP A 212 -0.86 2.79 33.00
N GLY A 213 0.24 2.09 33.30
CA GLY A 213 0.35 1.12 34.41
C GLY A 213 -0.01 -0.32 34.06
N VAL A 214 -0.34 -0.60 32.79
CA VAL A 214 -0.51 -1.95 32.24
C VAL A 214 0.78 -2.36 31.52
N ASP A 215 1.39 -3.45 31.97
CA ASP A 215 2.60 -4.01 31.37
C ASP A 215 2.22 -4.99 30.23
N VAL A 216 2.57 -4.63 29.00
CA VAL A 216 2.23 -5.39 27.78
C VAL A 216 3.47 -6.15 27.29
N PRO A 217 3.45 -7.49 27.20
CA PRO A 217 4.53 -8.25 26.58
C PRO A 217 4.47 -8.08 25.06
N ILE A 218 5.57 -7.63 24.45
CA ILE A 218 5.73 -7.61 22.99
C ILE A 218 6.38 -8.92 22.58
N HIS A 219 5.68 -9.72 21.77
CA HIS A 219 6.21 -10.96 21.22
C HIS A 219 6.76 -10.76 19.82
N ALA A 220 7.52 -11.75 19.35
CA ALA A 220 7.96 -11.77 17.96
C ALA A 220 6.84 -12.23 17.02
N ALA A 221 6.78 -11.66 15.83
CA ALA A 221 6.00 -12.19 14.72
C ALA A 221 6.68 -13.47 14.21
N GLY A 222 6.16 -14.62 14.62
CA GLY A 222 6.61 -15.90 14.09
C GLY A 222 6.08 -16.07 12.67
N GLY A 223 6.96 -15.89 11.69
CA GLY A 223 6.64 -15.71 10.27
C GLY A 223 5.50 -16.56 9.69
N GLY A 224 4.71 -15.94 8.84
CA GLY A 224 3.52 -16.51 8.20
C GLY A 224 2.68 -15.39 7.58
N ASN A 225 1.38 -15.62 7.41
CA ASN A 225 0.43 -14.68 6.80
C ASN A 225 -0.60 -14.07 7.82
N PRO A 226 -0.26 -13.69 9.07
CA PRO A 226 -1.25 -13.31 10.10
C PRO A 226 -1.84 -11.89 9.93
N PHE A 227 -1.36 -11.12 8.95
CA PHE A 227 -1.82 -9.76 8.65
C PHE A 227 -2.96 -9.73 7.62
N TYR A 228 -3.29 -10.86 6.99
CA TYR A 228 -4.31 -10.94 5.95
C TYR A 228 -5.70 -11.29 6.48
N ALA A 229 -6.72 -10.66 5.91
CA ALA A 229 -8.12 -10.74 6.33
C ALA A 229 -8.69 -12.17 6.25
N GLU A 230 -8.34 -12.95 5.23
CA GLU A 230 -8.86 -14.31 5.06
C GLU A 230 -8.22 -15.35 5.99
N ALA A 231 -7.19 -15.00 6.79
CA ALA A 231 -6.42 -15.97 7.58
C ALA A 231 -7.27 -16.71 8.65
N GLY A 232 -8.34 -16.10 9.15
CA GLY A 232 -9.32 -16.76 10.04
C GLY A 232 -10.56 -17.34 9.34
N TYR A 233 -10.74 -17.06 8.04
CA TYR A 233 -11.97 -17.35 7.30
C TYR A 233 -12.02 -18.81 6.84
N SER A 234 -12.54 -19.67 7.70
CA SER A 234 -12.53 -21.14 7.58
C SER A 234 -13.93 -21.77 7.45
N ARG A 235 -15.00 -20.97 7.53
CA ARG A 235 -16.39 -21.34 7.26
C ARG A 235 -17.17 -20.10 6.81
N SER A 236 -18.34 -20.30 6.21
CA SER A 236 -19.25 -19.22 5.87
C SER A 236 -19.76 -18.46 7.11
N ILE A 237 -20.01 -17.17 6.93
CA ILE A 237 -20.56 -16.28 7.95
C ILE A 237 -22.10 -16.28 7.86
N GLU A 238 -22.78 -16.87 8.83
CA GLU A 238 -24.25 -16.82 8.94
C GLU A 238 -24.71 -15.65 9.84
N GLY A 239 -23.83 -15.15 10.72
CA GLY A 239 -24.04 -13.91 11.47
C GLY A 239 -22.77 -13.44 12.21
N ARG A 240 -22.90 -12.40 13.05
CA ARG A 240 -21.76 -11.77 13.75
C ARG A 240 -20.84 -12.75 14.51
N ALA A 241 -21.40 -13.84 15.05
CA ALA A 241 -20.65 -14.85 15.80
C ALA A 241 -19.73 -15.77 14.94
N ASP A 242 -19.78 -15.62 13.61
CA ASP A 242 -18.90 -16.31 12.66
C ASP A 242 -17.78 -15.41 12.11
N ILE A 243 -17.84 -14.10 12.37
CA ILE A 243 -16.86 -13.14 11.86
C ILE A 243 -15.47 -13.43 12.48
N PRO A 244 -14.40 -13.59 11.68
CA PRO A 244 -13.06 -13.75 12.20
C PRO A 244 -12.64 -12.56 13.09
N GLU A 245 -12.25 -12.85 14.33
CA GLU A 245 -11.94 -11.85 15.37
C GLU A 245 -10.93 -10.79 14.91
N GLY A 246 -9.87 -11.18 14.17
CA GLY A 246 -8.87 -10.26 13.61
C GLY A 246 -9.44 -9.12 12.75
N LEU A 247 -10.58 -9.32 12.07
CA LEU A 247 -11.25 -8.26 11.30
C LEU A 247 -11.86 -7.18 12.19
N THR A 248 -12.14 -7.50 13.45
CA THR A 248 -12.66 -6.53 14.41
C THR A 248 -11.58 -5.60 14.96
N CYS A 249 -10.29 -5.94 14.80
CA CYS A 249 -9.18 -5.25 15.45
C CYS A 249 -9.13 -3.74 15.15
N ILE A 250 -9.37 -3.32 13.90
CA ILE A 250 -9.38 -1.89 13.54
C ILE A 250 -10.44 -1.12 14.34
N CYS A 251 -11.62 -1.71 14.50
CA CYS A 251 -12.72 -1.18 15.30
C CYS A 251 -12.48 -1.27 16.81
N LYS A 252 -11.79 -2.31 17.30
CA LYS A 252 -11.43 -2.46 18.71
C LYS A 252 -10.37 -1.43 19.12
N ILE A 253 -9.38 -1.14 18.27
CA ILE A 253 -8.39 -0.06 18.46
C ILE A 253 -9.10 1.30 18.51
N ALA A 254 -9.98 1.56 17.53
CA ALA A 254 -10.72 2.81 17.43
C ALA A 254 -11.60 3.07 18.66
N ASN A 255 -12.28 2.04 19.18
CA ASN A 255 -13.25 2.14 20.27
C ASN A 255 -12.72 1.75 21.68
N ASP A 256 -11.42 1.49 21.83
CA ASP A 256 -10.78 1.09 23.11
C ASP A 256 -11.34 -0.21 23.71
N VAL A 257 -11.71 -1.17 22.84
CA VAL A 257 -12.36 -2.42 23.23
C VAL A 257 -11.29 -3.50 23.51
N PRO A 258 -11.49 -4.38 24.53
CA PRO A 258 -10.63 -5.52 24.77
C PRO A 258 -10.56 -6.50 23.60
N ILE A 259 -9.36 -7.06 23.38
CA ILE A 259 -9.09 -8.21 22.51
C ILE A 259 -9.71 -9.44 23.17
N GLU A 260 -10.45 -10.28 22.44
CA GLU A 260 -11.13 -11.45 23.04
C GLU A 260 -10.26 -12.72 23.02
N ASN A 261 -9.39 -12.86 22.01
CA ASN A 261 -8.64 -14.09 21.75
C ASN A 261 -7.14 -13.83 21.52
N GLY A 262 -6.35 -14.89 21.43
CA GLY A 262 -4.91 -14.80 21.12
C GLY A 262 -4.03 -14.45 22.32
N THR A 263 -2.79 -14.06 22.03
CA THR A 263 -1.74 -13.84 23.04
C THR A 263 -1.99 -12.61 23.91
N HIS A 264 -2.74 -11.63 23.40
CA HIS A 264 -3.05 -10.37 24.09
C HIS A 264 -4.50 -10.28 24.61
N ALA A 265 -5.21 -11.41 24.68
CA ALA A 265 -6.59 -11.48 25.15
C ALA A 265 -6.79 -10.80 26.53
N GLY A 266 -7.83 -9.95 26.63
CA GLY A 266 -8.16 -9.16 27.81
C GLY A 266 -7.47 -7.80 27.91
N LEU A 267 -6.45 -7.51 27.09
CA LEU A 267 -5.90 -6.15 26.95
C LEU A 267 -6.80 -5.32 26.00
N SER A 268 -6.87 -4.00 26.19
CA SER A 268 -7.43 -3.11 25.17
C SER A 268 -6.59 -3.19 23.88
N ALA A 269 -7.25 -3.28 22.74
CA ALA A 269 -6.58 -3.25 21.44
C ALA A 269 -5.87 -1.91 21.17
N ARG A 270 -6.32 -0.81 21.80
CA ARG A 270 -5.62 0.48 21.77
C ARG A 270 -4.34 0.42 22.61
N THR A 271 -4.41 -0.12 23.83
CA THR A 271 -3.23 -0.34 24.70
C THR A 271 -2.19 -1.23 24.03
N TRP A 272 -2.64 -2.28 23.33
CA TRP A 272 -1.79 -3.14 22.48
C TRP A 272 -1.06 -2.34 21.40
N LEU A 273 -1.75 -1.51 20.61
CA LEU A 273 -1.12 -0.75 19.53
C LEU A 273 -0.15 0.33 20.06
N VAL A 274 -0.51 1.00 21.16
CA VAL A 274 0.36 1.97 21.85
C VAL A 274 1.64 1.29 22.34
N ALA A 275 1.56 0.06 22.86
CA ALA A 275 2.73 -0.71 23.29
C ALA A 275 3.66 -1.07 22.11
N HIS A 276 3.11 -1.45 20.96
CA HIS A 276 3.88 -1.75 19.76
C HIS A 276 4.57 -0.48 19.19
N ALA A 277 3.88 0.66 19.14
CA ALA A 277 4.45 1.94 18.73
C ALA A 277 5.64 2.37 19.63
N LYS A 278 5.49 2.23 20.96
CA LYS A 278 6.59 2.47 21.91
C LYS A 278 7.75 1.49 21.72
N TYR A 279 7.49 0.24 21.35
CA TYR A 279 8.55 -0.74 21.10
C TYR A 279 9.35 -0.44 19.83
N VAL A 280 8.70 0.04 18.76
CA VAL A 280 9.40 0.56 17.57
C VAL A 280 10.36 1.67 17.98
N ALA A 281 9.91 2.64 18.79
CA ALA A 281 10.78 3.71 19.28
C ALA A 281 11.94 3.19 20.16
N GLN A 282 11.69 2.22 21.04
CA GLN A 282 12.73 1.58 21.84
C GLN A 282 13.79 0.93 20.94
N PHE A 283 13.36 0.09 19.98
CA PHE A 283 14.28 -0.57 19.06
C PHE A 283 15.10 0.41 18.22
N PHE A 284 14.47 1.50 17.74
CA PHE A 284 15.15 2.54 16.97
C PHE A 284 16.23 3.25 17.80
N ARG A 285 15.96 3.54 19.09
CA ARG A 285 16.97 4.07 20.03
C ARG A 285 18.12 3.08 20.28
N GLU A 286 17.80 1.81 20.49
CA GLU A 286 18.78 0.75 20.77
C GLU A 286 19.69 0.41 19.58
N ASN A 287 19.24 0.69 18.35
CA ASN A 287 19.95 0.33 17.11
C ASN A 287 20.42 1.54 16.26
N GLY A 288 20.49 2.74 16.84
CA GLY A 288 21.12 3.91 16.20
C GLY A 288 20.26 4.63 15.14
N LEU A 289 18.95 4.39 15.12
CA LEU A 289 17.99 5.04 14.22
C LEU A 289 17.32 6.27 14.85
N ALA A 290 17.47 6.49 16.15
CA ALA A 290 16.95 7.69 16.81
C ALA A 290 17.53 8.99 16.21
N GLY A 291 16.66 9.96 15.94
CA GLY A 291 16.99 11.23 15.31
C GLY A 291 17.19 11.17 13.79
N LYS A 292 17.17 9.98 13.16
CA LYS A 292 17.26 9.84 11.70
C LYS A 292 15.90 10.14 11.03
N PRO A 293 15.89 10.64 9.78
CA PRO A 293 14.67 10.75 8.99
C PRO A 293 14.36 9.39 8.34
N ILE A 294 13.21 8.82 8.70
CA ILE A 294 12.77 7.50 8.25
C ILE A 294 11.30 7.59 7.85
N ILE A 295 10.99 7.18 6.61
CA ILE A 295 9.63 7.13 6.11
C ILE A 295 8.95 5.87 6.66
N LEU A 296 7.80 6.01 7.31
CA LEU A 296 7.00 4.90 7.84
C LEU A 296 5.62 4.91 7.20
N ARG A 297 5.22 3.76 6.66
CA ARG A 297 4.00 3.52 5.90
C ARG A 297 3.18 2.39 6.55
N PRO A 298 2.73 2.55 7.81
CA PRO A 298 1.91 1.55 8.49
C PRO A 298 0.52 1.49 7.86
N PHE A 299 -0.11 0.31 7.88
CA PHE A 299 -1.48 0.12 7.38
C PHE A 299 -1.70 0.57 5.91
N HIS A 300 -0.70 0.36 5.04
CA HIS A 300 -0.78 0.52 3.59
C HIS A 300 -1.89 -0.30 2.92
N GLU A 301 -2.26 0.05 1.69
CA GLU A 301 -3.28 -0.64 0.87
C GLU A 301 -4.64 -0.82 1.59
N HIS A 302 -4.94 0.04 2.57
CA HIS A 302 -6.17 -0.01 3.37
C HIS A 302 -7.45 0.24 2.58
N THR A 303 -7.34 0.73 1.36
CA THR A 303 -8.43 0.78 0.37
C THR A 303 -8.85 -0.60 -0.13
N GLY A 304 -7.99 -1.61 0.02
CA GLY A 304 -8.24 -3.01 -0.32
C GLY A 304 -9.00 -3.80 0.75
N GLY A 305 -9.31 -5.05 0.43
CA GLY A 305 -9.99 -6.00 1.32
C GLY A 305 -9.13 -7.19 1.78
N TRP A 306 -7.83 -7.18 1.50
CA TRP A 306 -6.92 -8.30 1.76
C TRP A 306 -6.20 -8.24 3.10
N PHE A 307 -6.05 -7.06 3.72
CA PHE A 307 -5.49 -6.90 5.07
C PHE A 307 -6.60 -6.64 6.11
N TRP A 308 -6.38 -7.02 7.38
CA TRP A 308 -7.41 -6.87 8.43
C TRP A 308 -7.80 -5.42 8.74
N TRP A 309 -6.97 -4.44 8.36
CA TRP A 309 -7.25 -3.01 8.48
C TRP A 309 -7.99 -2.41 7.26
N GLY A 310 -8.31 -3.22 6.24
CA GLY A 310 -8.88 -2.80 4.97
C GLY A 310 -10.31 -2.23 5.00
N GLN A 311 -10.67 -1.51 3.94
CA GLN A 311 -11.89 -0.71 3.80
C GLN A 311 -13.19 -1.44 4.17
N PRO A 312 -13.42 -2.72 3.78
CA PRO A 312 -14.63 -3.45 4.17
C PRO A 312 -14.80 -3.63 5.68
N TYR A 313 -13.73 -3.51 6.49
CA TYR A 313 -13.72 -3.84 7.92
C TYR A 313 -13.90 -2.61 8.82
N TRP A 314 -14.33 -1.47 8.27
CA TRP A 314 -14.51 -0.23 9.04
C TRP A 314 -15.91 -0.06 9.67
N ASN A 315 -16.87 -0.93 9.35
CA ASN A 315 -18.23 -0.86 9.89
C ASN A 315 -18.29 -1.45 11.31
N CYS A 316 -17.91 -0.65 12.30
CA CYS A 316 -17.80 -1.09 13.68
C CYS A 316 -19.16 -1.43 14.32
N GLU A 317 -20.27 -0.81 13.88
CA GLU A 317 -21.62 -1.16 14.33
C GLU A 317 -22.02 -2.55 13.84
N GLY A 318 -21.69 -2.86 12.58
CA GLY A 318 -21.82 -4.19 11.99
C GLY A 318 -20.97 -5.24 12.70
N LEU A 319 -19.65 -4.99 12.81
CA LEU A 319 -18.66 -5.93 13.35
C LEU A 319 -18.79 -6.15 14.87
N LEU A 320 -18.77 -5.09 15.68
CA LEU A 320 -18.81 -5.19 17.15
C LEU A 320 -20.23 -5.30 17.70
N GLY A 321 -21.19 -4.65 17.03
CA GLY A 321 -22.53 -4.44 17.57
C GLY A 321 -22.62 -3.32 18.60
N GLY A 322 -23.81 -3.15 19.17
CA GLY A 322 -24.11 -2.04 20.08
C GLY A 322 -24.19 -0.72 19.31
N GLN A 323 -23.60 0.34 19.87
CA GLN A 323 -23.45 1.65 19.26
C GLN A 323 -22.01 2.14 19.56
N PRO A 324 -21.01 1.75 18.77
CA PRO A 324 -19.62 2.21 18.95
C PRO A 324 -19.52 3.72 18.74
N ALA A 325 -18.55 4.36 19.40
CA ALA A 325 -18.31 5.80 19.29
C ALA A 325 -17.60 6.19 17.99
N VAL A 326 -16.90 5.25 17.35
CA VAL A 326 -16.17 5.43 16.09
C VAL A 326 -16.52 4.30 15.13
N THR A 327 -16.86 4.63 13.89
CA THR A 327 -17.21 3.69 12.81
C THR A 327 -16.95 4.35 11.44
N GLY A 328 -16.88 3.56 10.38
CA GLY A 328 -16.50 4.04 9.05
C GLY A 328 -15.04 4.50 8.98
N PRO A 329 -14.67 5.41 8.06
CA PRO A 329 -13.28 5.78 7.81
C PRO A 329 -12.53 6.34 9.04
N ASP A 330 -13.26 6.90 10.00
CA ASP A 330 -12.71 7.36 11.27
C ASP A 330 -12.13 6.22 12.14
N ALA A 331 -12.54 4.97 11.92
CA ALA A 331 -11.95 3.80 12.59
C ALA A 331 -10.51 3.56 12.11
N TYR A 332 -10.26 3.64 10.80
CA TYR A 332 -8.91 3.59 10.23
C TYR A 332 -8.07 4.78 10.71
N ARG A 333 -8.62 6.01 10.61
CA ARG A 333 -7.95 7.22 11.10
C ARG A 333 -7.54 7.07 12.57
N ALA A 334 -8.44 6.58 13.43
CA ALA A 334 -8.15 6.39 14.84
C ALA A 334 -7.00 5.39 15.08
N ALA A 335 -6.93 4.29 14.34
CA ALA A 335 -5.83 3.33 14.44
C ALA A 335 -4.50 3.89 13.92
N TYR A 336 -4.49 4.48 12.72
CA TYR A 336 -3.28 5.11 12.15
C TYR A 336 -2.73 6.18 13.09
N ARG A 337 -3.60 7.12 13.53
CA ARG A 337 -3.22 8.21 14.46
C ARG A 337 -2.76 7.66 15.81
N THR A 338 -3.37 6.59 16.34
CA THR A 338 -2.94 5.93 17.60
C THR A 338 -1.49 5.46 17.52
N PHE A 339 -1.11 4.76 16.45
CA PHE A 339 0.28 4.31 16.25
C PHE A 339 1.22 5.49 16.03
N ALA A 340 0.90 6.34 15.04
CA ALA A 340 1.81 7.35 14.54
C ALA A 340 2.03 8.51 15.52
N GLU A 341 0.99 8.98 16.24
CA GLU A 341 1.18 9.97 17.30
C GLU A 341 1.95 9.40 18.50
N THR A 342 1.70 8.15 18.89
CA THR A 342 2.44 7.52 19.99
C THR A 342 3.92 7.44 19.65
N LEU A 343 4.24 6.98 18.44
CA LEU A 343 5.60 6.88 17.95
C LEU A 343 6.25 8.27 17.87
N ARG A 344 5.58 9.29 17.32
CA ARG A 344 6.11 10.68 17.22
C ARG A 344 6.45 11.30 18.58
N LYS A 345 5.72 10.94 19.64
CA LYS A 345 5.89 11.47 21.01
C LYS A 345 7.01 10.78 21.80
N GLU A 346 7.54 9.68 21.30
CA GLU A 346 8.65 8.95 21.94
C GLU A 346 10.01 9.62 21.65
N PRO A 347 10.92 9.74 22.64
CA PRO A 347 12.21 10.40 22.45
C PRO A 347 13.03 9.83 21.28
N GLY A 348 13.50 10.71 20.41
CA GLY A 348 14.30 10.38 19.23
C GLY A 348 13.48 10.07 17.96
N MET A 349 12.14 10.17 18.01
CA MET A 349 11.24 9.89 16.90
C MET A 349 10.64 11.16 16.26
N GLU A 350 11.18 12.33 16.62
CA GLU A 350 10.70 13.63 16.17
C GLU A 350 10.86 13.77 14.64
N ASN A 351 11.87 13.11 14.07
CA ASN A 351 12.24 13.18 12.65
C ASN A 351 11.62 12.11 11.73
N ILE A 352 10.71 11.27 12.24
CA ILE A 352 9.96 10.31 11.40
C ILE A 352 9.19 11.04 10.28
N ILE A 353 8.91 10.36 9.17
CA ILE A 353 8.06 10.84 8.08
C ILE A 353 6.89 9.86 7.95
N PHE A 354 5.64 10.31 8.10
CA PHE A 354 4.49 9.42 7.94
C PHE A 354 3.92 9.44 6.53
N ALA A 355 3.88 8.27 5.91
CA ALA A 355 3.33 8.03 4.59
C ALA A 355 1.95 7.36 4.69
N TYR A 356 0.97 7.89 3.96
CA TYR A 356 -0.33 7.29 3.74
C TYR A 356 -0.37 6.76 2.31
N SER A 357 -0.73 5.50 2.08
CA SER A 357 -0.78 4.91 0.73
C SER A 357 -1.97 4.00 0.52
N THR A 358 -2.63 4.19 -0.63
CA THR A 358 -3.79 3.41 -1.08
C THR A 358 -3.38 2.50 -2.22
N ASP A 359 -3.98 1.30 -2.32
CA ASP A 359 -4.10 0.61 -3.60
C ASP A 359 -5.26 1.22 -4.43
N LYS A 360 -5.22 0.97 -5.74
CA LYS A 360 -6.24 1.33 -6.74
C LYS A 360 -7.52 0.50 -6.60
N LEU A 361 -8.64 1.18 -6.33
CA LEU A 361 -9.97 0.56 -6.24
C LEU A 361 -10.37 -0.39 -7.40
N ARG A 362 -9.95 -0.07 -8.63
CA ARG A 362 -10.40 -0.78 -9.84
C ARG A 362 -9.31 -1.71 -10.36
N PRO A 363 -9.55 -3.03 -10.40
CA PRO A 363 -8.85 -3.92 -11.31
C PRO A 363 -8.96 -3.41 -12.75
N LEU A 364 -7.81 -3.23 -13.39
CA LEU A 364 -7.55 -2.45 -14.61
C LEU A 364 -8.52 -2.78 -15.76
N THR A 365 -8.80 -1.78 -16.60
CA THR A 365 -9.94 -1.78 -17.54
C THR A 365 -9.95 -2.97 -18.51
N ASN A 366 -8.79 -3.43 -19.00
CA ASN A 366 -8.72 -4.62 -19.84
C ASN A 366 -8.70 -5.93 -19.02
N ARG A 367 -9.88 -6.34 -18.54
CA ARG A 367 -10.09 -7.58 -17.75
C ARG A 367 -10.14 -8.88 -18.57
N THR A 368 -10.08 -8.83 -19.90
CA THR A 368 -10.26 -10.03 -20.73
C THR A 368 -8.96 -10.83 -20.85
N VAL A 369 -8.79 -11.82 -19.97
CA VAL A 369 -7.71 -12.82 -20.05
C VAL A 369 -8.20 -14.13 -20.67
N SER A 370 -7.40 -14.71 -21.57
CA SER A 370 -7.64 -16.01 -22.17
C SER A 370 -7.49 -17.17 -21.17
N ALA A 371 -7.98 -18.35 -21.55
CA ALA A 371 -7.82 -19.57 -20.75
C ALA A 371 -6.34 -20.01 -20.56
N ALA A 372 -5.40 -19.44 -21.33
CA ALA A 372 -3.97 -19.70 -21.17
C ALA A 372 -3.32 -18.67 -20.23
N GLU A 373 -3.67 -17.39 -20.34
CA GLU A 373 -3.24 -16.34 -19.41
C GLU A 373 -3.75 -16.59 -17.97
N LYS A 374 -4.97 -17.10 -17.82
CA LYS A 374 -5.53 -17.52 -16.52
C LYS A 374 -4.67 -18.54 -15.77
N LYS A 375 -3.93 -19.41 -16.48
CA LYS A 375 -3.06 -20.42 -15.88
C LYS A 375 -1.79 -19.83 -15.23
N ILE A 376 -1.41 -18.61 -15.60
CA ILE A 376 -0.27 -17.90 -15.01
C ILE A 376 -0.59 -17.39 -13.60
N ARG A 377 -1.88 -17.21 -13.26
CA ARG A 377 -2.26 -16.73 -11.92
C ARG A 377 -1.84 -17.75 -10.86
N ASP A 378 -1.14 -17.27 -9.85
CA ASP A 378 -0.57 -18.12 -8.81
C ASP A 378 -1.65 -18.83 -7.95
N PRO A 379 -1.52 -20.14 -7.68
CA PRO A 379 -2.42 -20.92 -6.83
C PRO A 379 -2.64 -20.34 -5.42
N GLU A 380 -1.63 -19.79 -4.76
CA GLU A 380 -1.80 -19.14 -3.46
C GLU A 380 -2.63 -17.87 -3.62
N GLY A 381 -2.17 -16.95 -4.47
CA GLY A 381 -2.85 -15.67 -4.68
C GLY A 381 -4.33 -15.86 -5.05
N PHE A 382 -4.62 -16.74 -6.01
CA PHE A 382 -5.98 -16.95 -6.48
C PHE A 382 -6.90 -17.62 -5.45
N ALA A 383 -6.44 -18.64 -4.72
CA ALA A 383 -7.25 -19.25 -3.66
C ALA A 383 -7.62 -18.23 -2.57
N ARG A 384 -6.70 -17.32 -2.26
CA ARG A 384 -6.87 -16.29 -1.23
C ARG A 384 -7.79 -15.16 -1.71
N ASP A 385 -7.70 -14.77 -2.98
CA ASP A 385 -8.64 -13.82 -3.59
C ASP A 385 -10.08 -14.35 -3.66
N LEU A 386 -10.26 -15.65 -3.94
CA LEU A 386 -11.58 -16.30 -3.84
C LEU A 386 -12.15 -16.25 -2.41
N LEU A 387 -11.32 -16.50 -1.40
CA LEU A 387 -11.71 -16.40 0.01
C LEU A 387 -12.06 -14.96 0.40
N ARG A 388 -11.25 -13.96 0.00
CA ARG A 388 -11.51 -12.53 0.26
C ARG A 388 -12.79 -12.03 -0.37
N ALA A 389 -13.03 -12.36 -1.64
CA ALA A 389 -14.23 -11.95 -2.36
C ALA A 389 -15.49 -12.48 -1.66
N ARG A 390 -15.47 -13.76 -1.26
CA ARG A 390 -16.58 -14.41 -0.56
C ARG A 390 -16.74 -13.94 0.89
N LEU A 391 -15.65 -13.65 1.59
CA LEU A 391 -15.65 -13.03 2.93
C LEU A 391 -16.34 -11.67 2.90
N VAL A 392 -15.98 -10.80 1.96
CA VAL A 392 -16.61 -9.47 1.81
C VAL A 392 -18.06 -9.59 1.35
N GLU A 393 -18.39 -10.53 0.45
CA GLU A 393 -19.78 -10.82 0.05
C GLU A 393 -20.66 -11.20 1.26
N GLU A 394 -20.22 -12.15 2.09
CA GLU A 394 -20.99 -12.61 3.25
C GLU A 394 -21.08 -11.55 4.35
N LEU A 395 -20.01 -10.77 4.59
CA LEU A 395 -20.05 -9.62 5.50
C LEU A 395 -21.03 -8.55 5.03
N SER A 396 -21.08 -8.25 3.72
CA SER A 396 -22.08 -7.34 3.15
C SER A 396 -23.50 -7.89 3.30
N ALA A 397 -23.70 -9.18 3.06
CA ALA A 397 -25.01 -9.84 3.18
C ALA A 397 -25.61 -9.79 4.60
N ILE A 398 -24.77 -9.74 5.65
CA ILE A 398 -25.22 -9.56 7.05
C ILE A 398 -25.17 -8.10 7.54
N GLY A 399 -24.82 -7.13 6.68
CA GLY A 399 -24.68 -5.71 7.05
C GLY A 399 -23.48 -5.40 7.94
N ALA A 400 -22.44 -6.23 7.89
CA ALA A 400 -21.21 -6.10 8.68
C ALA A 400 -20.02 -5.49 7.92
N ALA A 401 -20.06 -5.46 6.58
CA ALA A 401 -19.09 -4.73 5.77
C ALA A 401 -19.34 -3.21 5.79
N TYR A 402 -18.31 -2.41 5.50
CA TYR A 402 -18.45 -0.99 5.17
C TYR A 402 -18.59 -0.79 3.66
N GLU A 403 -19.62 -0.04 3.25
CA GLU A 403 -19.83 0.39 1.87
C GLU A 403 -19.29 1.82 1.70
N SER A 404 -18.18 1.98 0.97
CA SER A 404 -17.59 3.29 0.68
C SER A 404 -18.39 4.03 -0.43
N PRO A 405 -18.98 5.21 -0.15
CA PRO A 405 -19.70 5.98 -1.17
C PRO A 405 -18.86 6.44 -2.37
N PRO A 406 -17.63 7.00 -2.22
CA PRO A 406 -16.80 7.33 -3.37
C PRO A 406 -16.33 6.06 -4.10
N ALA A 407 -16.12 4.93 -3.40
CA ALA A 407 -15.80 3.69 -4.09
C ALA A 407 -16.93 3.21 -5.00
N GLN A 408 -18.16 3.16 -4.49
CA GLN A 408 -19.32 2.76 -5.28
C GLN A 408 -19.53 3.73 -6.46
N ALA A 409 -19.40 5.04 -6.24
CA ALA A 409 -19.50 6.04 -7.29
C ALA A 409 -18.38 5.93 -8.37
N ILE A 410 -17.17 5.48 -8.01
CA ILE A 410 -16.14 5.11 -8.98
C ILE A 410 -16.56 3.86 -9.74
N LEU A 411 -16.97 2.79 -9.05
CA LEU A 411 -17.34 1.52 -9.66
C LEU A 411 -18.45 1.68 -10.70
N ASP A 412 -19.49 2.45 -10.39
CA ASP A 412 -20.61 2.78 -11.28
C ASP A 412 -20.26 3.73 -12.44
N HIS A 413 -19.05 4.33 -12.45
CA HIS A 413 -18.67 5.30 -13.48
C HIS A 413 -18.36 4.62 -14.83
N ASN A 414 -19.08 5.00 -15.89
CA ASN A 414 -18.85 4.46 -17.23
C ASN A 414 -17.59 5.08 -17.88
N GLY A 415 -16.47 4.35 -17.82
CA GLY A 415 -15.17 4.78 -18.34
C GLY A 415 -14.20 5.22 -17.24
N ALA A 416 -13.19 6.01 -17.61
CA ALA A 416 -12.24 6.60 -16.67
C ALA A 416 -12.98 7.58 -15.72
N PRO A 417 -12.84 7.44 -14.40
CA PRO A 417 -13.47 8.34 -13.44
C PRO A 417 -12.78 9.72 -13.45
N PRO A 418 -13.50 10.81 -13.12
CA PRO A 418 -12.89 12.14 -13.00
C PRO A 418 -11.95 12.21 -11.79
N SER A 419 -10.87 12.99 -11.90
CA SER A 419 -9.84 13.14 -10.85
C SER A 419 -10.44 13.46 -9.49
N SER A 420 -11.39 14.41 -9.40
CA SER A 420 -12.04 14.81 -8.14
C SER A 420 -12.81 13.71 -7.42
N LEU A 421 -13.16 12.61 -8.12
CA LEU A 421 -13.77 11.43 -7.53
C LEU A 421 -12.70 10.42 -7.04
N LEU A 422 -11.56 10.35 -7.72
CA LEU A 422 -10.38 9.60 -7.25
C LEU A 422 -9.76 10.27 -6.01
N GLU A 423 -9.64 11.60 -6.02
CA GLU A 423 -9.22 12.43 -4.88
C GLU A 423 -10.15 12.19 -3.67
N ALA A 424 -11.47 12.21 -3.88
CA ALA A 424 -12.45 11.96 -2.81
C ALA A 424 -12.40 10.53 -2.24
N TYR A 425 -12.05 9.52 -3.06
CA TYR A 425 -11.79 8.16 -2.59
C TYR A 425 -10.47 8.07 -1.81
N TYR A 426 -9.40 8.67 -2.33
CA TYR A 426 -8.09 8.71 -1.68
C TYR A 426 -8.17 9.36 -0.29
N LEU A 427 -8.90 10.46 -0.18
CA LEU A 427 -9.05 11.23 1.06
C LEU A 427 -10.04 10.63 2.07
N GLU A 428 -10.82 9.60 1.70
CA GLU A 428 -11.92 9.07 2.53
C GLU A 428 -11.48 8.73 3.96
N ALA A 429 -10.34 8.05 4.11
CA ALA A 429 -9.75 7.63 5.38
C ALA A 429 -8.46 8.40 5.75
N TYR A 430 -8.18 9.52 5.09
CA TYR A 430 -6.94 10.29 5.29
C TYR A 430 -6.76 10.74 6.75
N PRO A 431 -5.63 10.42 7.43
CA PRO A 431 -5.43 10.72 8.86
C PRO A 431 -5.29 12.19 9.26
N GLY A 432 -5.02 13.10 8.31
CA GLY A 432 -4.91 14.54 8.56
C GLY A 432 -3.54 15.15 8.23
N ASP A 433 -3.57 16.42 7.80
CA ASP A 433 -2.38 17.17 7.36
C ASP A 433 -1.38 17.50 8.48
N ASP A 434 -1.83 17.44 9.73
CA ASP A 434 -1.01 17.61 10.92
C ASP A 434 -0.09 16.42 11.20
N LEU A 435 -0.42 15.25 10.63
CA LEU A 435 0.29 14.00 10.87
C LEU A 435 1.00 13.46 9.62
N ILE A 436 0.35 13.52 8.46
CA ILE A 436 0.88 12.93 7.22
C ILE A 436 1.86 13.89 6.55
N ASP A 437 3.03 13.35 6.20
CA ASP A 437 4.11 14.04 5.50
C ASP A 437 4.09 13.72 3.98
N LEU A 438 3.69 12.50 3.62
CA LEU A 438 3.79 11.94 2.27
C LEU A 438 2.50 11.22 1.86
N VAL A 439 2.06 11.47 0.62
CA VAL A 439 0.90 10.81 -0.02
C VAL A 439 1.38 9.86 -1.12
N GLY A 440 1.35 8.58 -0.80
CA GLY A 440 1.76 7.48 -1.66
C GLY A 440 0.59 6.81 -2.38
N VAL A 441 0.91 6.03 -3.40
CA VAL A 441 -0.01 5.09 -4.02
C VAL A 441 0.74 3.80 -4.35
N ASP A 442 0.08 2.67 -4.12
CA ASP A 442 0.62 1.33 -4.32
C ASP A 442 -0.03 0.76 -5.61
N LEU A 443 0.77 0.48 -6.65
CA LEU A 443 0.29 0.28 -8.02
C LEU A 443 0.97 -0.90 -8.74
N TYR A 444 0.43 -2.11 -8.54
CA TYR A 444 0.92 -3.34 -9.18
C TYR A 444 0.25 -3.70 -10.52
N TYR A 445 1.02 -4.21 -11.47
CA TYR A 445 0.55 -4.68 -12.78
C TYR A 445 0.01 -6.13 -12.76
N PRO A 446 -0.86 -6.54 -13.70
CA PRO A 446 -1.45 -7.88 -13.67
C PRO A 446 -0.41 -8.96 -13.94
N VAL A 447 -0.58 -10.15 -13.34
CA VAL A 447 0.36 -11.27 -13.53
C VAL A 447 0.03 -12.08 -14.78
N GLU A 448 -1.26 -12.22 -15.12
CA GLU A 448 -1.77 -13.11 -16.16
C GLU A 448 -1.31 -12.73 -17.58
N ARG A 449 -1.22 -11.43 -17.87
CA ARG A 449 -0.91 -10.86 -19.19
C ARG A 449 0.08 -9.70 -19.08
N ALA A 450 0.75 -9.37 -20.19
CA ALA A 450 1.58 -8.18 -20.26
C ALA A 450 0.77 -6.91 -19.95
N ALA A 451 1.47 -5.87 -19.48
CA ALA A 451 0.92 -4.54 -19.35
C ALA A 451 0.52 -3.98 -20.74
N THR A 452 -0.49 -3.12 -20.79
CA THR A 452 -1.01 -2.52 -22.03
C THR A 452 -1.18 -1.01 -21.86
N PRO A 453 -1.21 -0.22 -22.95
CA PRO A 453 -1.43 1.22 -22.86
C PRO A 453 -2.72 1.64 -22.12
N ALA A 454 -3.77 0.80 -22.11
CA ALA A 454 -4.96 1.06 -21.30
C ALA A 454 -4.66 0.97 -19.79
N ASP A 455 -3.84 0.00 -19.37
CA ASP A 455 -3.37 -0.09 -17.99
C ASP A 455 -2.45 1.09 -17.62
N LEU A 456 -1.67 1.62 -18.58
CA LEU A 456 -0.85 2.82 -18.35
C LEU A 456 -1.72 4.03 -18.03
N GLU A 457 -2.74 4.30 -18.85
CA GLU A 457 -3.63 5.45 -18.64
C GLU A 457 -4.49 5.30 -17.38
N ASP A 458 -4.92 4.08 -17.03
CA ASP A 458 -5.55 3.80 -15.72
C ASP A 458 -4.60 4.16 -14.56
N MET A 459 -3.36 3.66 -14.56
CA MET A 459 -2.38 3.94 -13.51
C MET A 459 -1.98 5.43 -13.44
N LYS A 460 -1.81 6.09 -14.59
CA LYS A 460 -1.57 7.54 -14.67
C LYS A 460 -2.74 8.35 -14.12
N SER A 461 -3.98 7.90 -14.32
CA SER A 461 -5.16 8.55 -13.75
C SER A 461 -5.21 8.43 -12.22
N PHE A 462 -4.83 7.28 -11.65
CA PHE A 462 -4.72 7.14 -10.19
C PHE A 462 -3.55 7.96 -9.61
N ALA A 463 -2.35 7.84 -10.17
CA ALA A 463 -1.18 8.59 -9.69
C ALA A 463 -1.36 10.12 -9.83
N GLY A 464 -1.96 10.59 -10.95
CA GLY A 464 -2.28 11.99 -11.16
C GLY A 464 -3.28 12.57 -10.16
N ALA A 465 -4.26 11.77 -9.72
CA ALA A 465 -5.18 12.18 -8.66
C ALA A 465 -4.48 12.31 -7.29
N VAL A 466 -3.53 11.42 -6.98
CA VAL A 466 -2.73 11.54 -5.74
C VAL A 466 -1.73 12.69 -5.82
N ALA A 467 -1.19 13.01 -7.01
CA ALA A 467 -0.40 14.22 -7.24
C ALA A 467 -1.23 15.50 -7.03
N ALA A 468 -2.51 15.52 -7.45
CA ALA A 468 -3.42 16.64 -7.18
C ALA A 468 -3.73 16.80 -5.68
N VAL A 469 -3.90 15.70 -4.95
CA VAL A 469 -3.96 15.72 -3.47
C VAL A 469 -2.66 16.26 -2.87
N ALA A 470 -1.50 15.85 -3.39
CA ALA A 470 -0.21 16.31 -2.90
C ALA A 470 -0.03 17.83 -3.04
N GLU A 471 -0.39 18.40 -4.20
CA GLU A 471 -0.36 19.85 -4.44
C GLU A 471 -1.36 20.59 -3.53
N ALA A 472 -2.59 20.08 -3.40
CA ALA A 472 -3.63 20.71 -2.58
C ALA A 472 -3.35 20.70 -1.07
N HIS A 473 -2.48 19.80 -0.59
CA HIS A 473 -2.15 19.59 0.83
C HIS A 473 -0.67 19.88 1.19
N ASP A 474 0.14 20.42 0.26
CA ASP A 474 1.62 20.63 0.40
C ASP A 474 2.40 19.36 0.84
N LYS A 475 2.00 18.19 0.31
CA LYS A 475 2.61 16.89 0.66
C LYS A 475 3.62 16.43 -0.40
N VAL A 476 4.53 15.56 0.00
CA VAL A 476 5.37 14.80 -0.95
C VAL A 476 4.52 13.73 -1.63
N HIS A 477 4.68 13.52 -2.95
CA HIS A 477 4.07 12.40 -3.67
C HIS A 477 5.11 11.31 -3.99
N ALA A 478 4.72 10.03 -3.93
CA ALA A 478 5.55 8.91 -4.37
C ALA A 478 4.71 7.74 -4.93
N LEU A 479 5.33 6.87 -5.74
CA LEU A 479 4.84 5.49 -5.92
C LEU A 479 5.43 4.67 -4.77
N THR A 480 4.63 4.48 -3.72
CA THR A 480 5.09 3.85 -2.47
C THR A 480 5.32 2.36 -2.60
N GLU A 481 4.65 1.71 -3.56
CA GLU A 481 4.97 0.40 -4.11
C GLU A 481 4.54 0.33 -5.58
N THR A 482 5.30 -0.38 -6.42
CA THR A 482 4.88 -0.73 -7.78
C THR A 482 5.72 -1.89 -8.31
N GLY A 483 5.19 -2.61 -9.30
CA GLY A 483 5.90 -3.73 -9.90
C GLY A 483 5.10 -4.47 -10.97
N THR A 484 5.82 -5.27 -11.75
CA THR A 484 5.25 -6.34 -12.59
C THR A 484 5.67 -7.71 -12.04
N TYR A 485 4.71 -8.56 -11.72
CA TYR A 485 4.96 -9.93 -11.24
C TYR A 485 5.60 -10.85 -12.31
N ARG A 486 5.75 -10.37 -13.55
CA ARG A 486 6.06 -11.20 -14.73
C ARG A 486 7.55 -11.45 -14.97
N MET A 487 8.46 -10.83 -14.22
CA MET A 487 9.91 -11.01 -14.37
C MET A 487 10.33 -12.50 -14.37
N ASN A 488 9.90 -13.26 -13.36
CA ASN A 488 10.20 -14.70 -13.28
C ASN A 488 9.65 -15.49 -14.48
N LEU A 489 8.46 -15.14 -14.97
CA LEU A 489 7.87 -15.80 -16.13
C LEU A 489 8.65 -15.52 -17.41
N LEU A 490 9.06 -14.26 -17.64
CA LEU A 490 9.87 -13.86 -18.79
C LEU A 490 11.23 -14.58 -18.80
N HIS A 491 11.89 -14.71 -17.64
CA HIS A 491 13.10 -15.51 -17.48
C HIS A 491 12.90 -16.98 -17.86
N ARG A 492 11.84 -17.64 -17.34
CA ARG A 492 11.53 -19.04 -17.65
C ARG A 492 11.17 -19.25 -19.13
N VAL A 493 10.48 -18.29 -19.74
CA VAL A 493 10.08 -18.31 -21.16
C VAL A 493 11.27 -18.05 -22.10
N SER A 494 12.24 -17.22 -21.72
CA SER A 494 13.43 -16.97 -22.56
C SER A 494 14.32 -18.22 -22.69
N GLN A 495 14.31 -19.09 -21.68
CA GLN A 495 15.02 -20.38 -21.61
C GLN A 495 14.20 -21.58 -22.13
N TRP A 496 12.91 -21.41 -22.42
CA TRP A 496 12.02 -22.50 -22.81
C TRP A 496 12.46 -23.20 -24.11
N THR A 497 12.41 -24.54 -24.13
CA THR A 497 12.79 -25.32 -25.32
C THR A 497 11.62 -25.45 -26.29
N SER A 498 11.82 -24.98 -27.52
CA SER A 498 10.79 -24.95 -28.57
C SER A 498 10.13 -26.32 -28.79
N GLY A 499 8.79 -26.33 -28.74
CA GLY A 499 7.96 -27.54 -28.87
C GLY A 499 7.66 -28.27 -27.55
N GLY A 500 8.28 -27.88 -26.43
CA GLY A 500 7.99 -28.43 -25.10
C GLY A 500 6.77 -27.81 -24.42
N THR A 501 6.33 -28.39 -23.30
CA THR A 501 5.40 -27.74 -22.36
C THR A 501 6.18 -26.87 -21.38
N LEU A 502 5.69 -25.68 -21.07
CA LEU A 502 6.18 -24.91 -19.91
C LEU A 502 5.34 -25.31 -18.68
N ALA A 503 5.94 -26.01 -17.73
CA ALA A 503 5.32 -26.24 -16.43
C ALA A 503 5.18 -24.89 -15.70
N LEU A 504 4.05 -24.64 -15.05
CA LEU A 504 3.86 -23.44 -14.22
C LEU A 504 3.88 -23.81 -12.74
N TYR A 505 3.03 -24.76 -12.32
CA TYR A 505 2.85 -25.14 -10.92
C TYR A 505 2.79 -26.66 -10.74
N PRO A 506 3.53 -27.24 -9.77
CA PRO A 506 3.49 -28.67 -9.49
C PRO A 506 2.16 -29.06 -8.80
N ALA A 507 1.70 -30.29 -9.05
CA ALA A 507 0.40 -30.77 -8.55
C ALA A 507 0.22 -30.63 -7.03
N ALA A 508 1.29 -30.82 -6.24
CA ALA A 508 1.24 -30.71 -4.79
C ALA A 508 0.86 -29.29 -4.32
N TYR A 509 1.44 -28.25 -4.94
CA TYR A 509 1.16 -26.85 -4.61
C TYR A 509 -0.27 -26.44 -5.03
N VAL A 510 -0.73 -26.93 -6.20
CA VAL A 510 -2.11 -26.73 -6.67
C VAL A 510 -3.11 -27.41 -5.72
N SER A 511 -2.81 -28.62 -5.23
CA SER A 511 -3.65 -29.30 -4.23
C SER A 511 -3.67 -28.60 -2.88
N GLU A 512 -2.53 -28.09 -2.41
CA GLU A 512 -2.43 -27.38 -1.11
C GLU A 512 -3.40 -26.19 -1.03
N TRP A 513 -3.41 -25.35 -2.06
CA TRP A 513 -4.26 -24.16 -2.09
C TRP A 513 -5.71 -24.45 -2.48
N HIS A 514 -5.95 -25.47 -3.30
CA HIS A 514 -7.29 -26.05 -3.49
C HIS A 514 -7.88 -26.58 -2.17
N ASP A 515 -7.06 -27.16 -1.29
CA ASP A 515 -7.53 -27.79 -0.06
C ASP A 515 -7.70 -26.85 1.13
N LYS A 516 -7.11 -25.64 1.06
CA LYS A 516 -7.40 -24.52 1.97
C LYS A 516 -8.78 -23.88 1.73
N LEU A 517 -9.37 -24.03 0.54
CA LEU A 517 -10.75 -23.60 0.26
C LEU A 517 -11.73 -24.54 0.99
N PHE A 518 -12.59 -24.01 1.87
CA PHE A 518 -13.56 -24.84 2.60
C PHE A 518 -14.81 -25.19 1.77
N ASP A 519 -15.26 -24.28 0.90
CA ASP A 519 -16.49 -24.43 0.13
C ASP A 519 -16.30 -25.11 -1.24
N GLN A 520 -17.31 -25.86 -1.68
CA GLN A 520 -17.28 -26.62 -2.93
C GLN A 520 -17.44 -25.76 -4.19
N SER A 521 -18.12 -24.61 -4.11
CA SER A 521 -18.22 -23.69 -5.26
C SER A 521 -16.87 -22.98 -5.48
N LEU A 522 -16.21 -22.55 -4.41
CA LEU A 522 -14.85 -21.99 -4.48
C LEU A 522 -13.84 -23.00 -5.07
N LYS A 523 -13.89 -24.28 -4.64
CA LYS A 523 -13.05 -25.35 -5.23
C LYS A 523 -13.33 -25.56 -6.71
N ALA A 524 -14.60 -25.53 -7.13
CA ALA A 524 -14.96 -25.68 -8.54
C ALA A 524 -14.49 -24.50 -9.39
N GLU A 525 -14.61 -23.27 -8.90
CA GLU A 525 -14.09 -22.07 -9.56
C GLU A 525 -12.57 -22.08 -9.66
N PHE A 526 -11.89 -22.44 -8.56
CA PHE A 526 -10.43 -22.58 -8.51
C PHE A 526 -9.91 -23.50 -9.62
N LEU A 527 -10.46 -24.71 -9.73
CA LEU A 527 -10.07 -25.67 -10.78
C LEU A 527 -10.46 -25.19 -12.18
N SER A 528 -11.62 -24.54 -12.33
CA SER A 528 -12.13 -24.00 -13.59
C SER A 528 -11.19 -22.96 -14.20
N ASN A 529 -10.59 -22.08 -13.39
CA ASN A 529 -9.62 -21.08 -13.86
C ASN A 529 -8.42 -21.71 -14.58
N TYR A 530 -7.90 -22.82 -14.07
CA TYR A 530 -6.78 -23.56 -14.66
C TYR A 530 -7.19 -24.51 -15.79
N GLY A 531 -8.49 -24.65 -16.06
CA GLY A 531 -9.04 -25.64 -17.01
C GLY A 531 -8.97 -27.09 -16.49
N LEU A 532 -8.94 -27.29 -15.18
CA LEU A 532 -8.79 -28.59 -14.53
C LEU A 532 -10.13 -29.18 -14.10
N ILE A 533 -10.19 -30.52 -14.02
CA ILE A 533 -11.30 -31.29 -13.44
C ILE A 533 -10.95 -31.88 -12.06
N GLY A 534 -9.78 -31.55 -11.53
CA GLY A 534 -9.23 -32.03 -10.27
C GLY A 534 -7.81 -31.50 -10.06
N ALA A 535 -7.41 -31.29 -8.81
CA ALA A 535 -6.11 -30.70 -8.47
C ALA A 535 -4.95 -31.52 -9.06
N SER A 536 -4.16 -30.87 -9.91
CA SER A 536 -3.12 -31.48 -10.74
C SER A 536 -2.17 -30.41 -11.27
N ALA A 537 -1.05 -30.79 -11.89
CA ALA A 537 -0.02 -29.84 -12.31
C ALA A 537 -0.52 -28.92 -13.43
N VAL A 538 -0.24 -27.61 -13.31
CA VAL A 538 -0.62 -26.60 -14.30
C VAL A 538 0.54 -26.36 -15.25
N ALA A 539 0.26 -26.34 -16.55
CA ALA A 539 1.24 -26.09 -17.60
C ALA A 539 0.63 -25.39 -18.82
N LEU A 540 1.48 -24.65 -19.55
CA LEU A 540 1.20 -24.16 -20.90
C LEU A 540 1.74 -25.16 -21.93
N SER A 541 0.91 -25.48 -22.92
CA SER A 541 1.32 -26.21 -24.11
C SER A 541 2.20 -25.34 -25.02
N ALA A 542 2.96 -25.96 -25.93
CA ALA A 542 3.81 -25.24 -26.87
C ALA A 542 3.07 -24.21 -27.72
N ALA A 543 1.78 -24.44 -28.02
CA ALA A 543 0.93 -23.51 -28.76
C ALA A 543 0.49 -22.31 -27.90
N GLU A 544 0.22 -22.52 -26.60
CA GLU A 544 -0.06 -21.43 -25.66
C GLU A 544 1.18 -20.58 -25.43
N VAL A 545 2.34 -21.19 -25.16
CA VAL A 545 3.61 -20.47 -25.00
C VAL A 545 3.94 -19.65 -26.25
N ALA A 546 3.88 -20.23 -27.45
CA ALA A 546 4.20 -19.53 -28.70
C ALA A 546 3.17 -18.45 -29.09
N GLY A 547 1.91 -18.58 -28.64
CA GLY A 547 0.86 -17.58 -28.86
C GLY A 547 0.93 -16.40 -27.90
N MET A 548 1.32 -16.64 -26.64
CA MET A 548 1.44 -15.61 -25.59
C MET A 548 2.81 -14.91 -25.60
N PHE A 549 3.86 -15.61 -26.05
CA PHE A 549 5.24 -15.13 -26.03
C PHE A 549 5.90 -15.32 -27.40
N PRO A 550 5.67 -14.42 -28.36
CA PRO A 550 6.40 -14.39 -29.62
C PRO A 550 7.91 -14.32 -29.36
N GLY A 551 8.66 -15.31 -29.86
CA GLY A 551 10.10 -15.42 -29.61
C GLY A 551 10.51 -16.24 -28.36
N ALA A 552 9.58 -16.95 -27.71
CA ALA A 552 9.91 -17.91 -26.65
C ALA A 552 11.04 -18.87 -27.06
N GLY A 553 11.99 -19.10 -26.14
CA GLY A 553 13.19 -19.90 -26.41
C GLY A 553 14.26 -19.25 -27.31
N GLN A 554 14.08 -17.98 -27.72
CA GLN A 554 15.06 -17.23 -28.53
C GLN A 554 15.88 -16.23 -27.68
N GLY A 555 15.78 -16.31 -26.35
CA GLY A 555 16.60 -15.53 -25.41
C GLY A 555 16.26 -14.04 -25.29
N LYS A 556 15.18 -13.55 -25.93
CA LYS A 556 14.79 -12.12 -25.95
C LYS A 556 13.27 -11.89 -25.89
N VAL A 557 12.58 -12.54 -24.96
CA VAL A 557 11.16 -12.23 -24.66
C VAL A 557 11.13 -11.17 -23.57
N THR A 558 10.54 -10.02 -23.87
CA THR A 558 10.60 -8.81 -23.04
C THR A 558 9.30 -8.01 -23.16
N GLU A 559 8.97 -7.25 -22.10
CA GLU A 559 7.77 -6.41 -21.98
C GLU A 559 8.10 -4.92 -21.69
N ASP A 560 9.39 -4.55 -21.64
CA ASP A 560 9.93 -3.17 -21.43
C ASP A 560 9.19 -2.30 -20.38
N TRP A 561 8.72 -2.95 -19.31
CA TRP A 561 7.88 -2.32 -18.30
C TRP A 561 8.53 -1.11 -17.62
N TYR A 562 9.86 -1.11 -17.48
CA TYR A 562 10.58 0.02 -16.88
C TYR A 562 10.44 1.31 -17.69
N ASN A 563 10.55 1.23 -19.02
CA ASN A 563 10.54 2.41 -19.90
C ASN A 563 9.12 2.72 -20.43
N GLU A 564 8.34 1.71 -20.80
CA GLU A 564 6.98 1.91 -21.33
C GLU A 564 5.94 2.19 -20.24
N HIS A 565 6.20 1.81 -18.98
CA HIS A 565 5.24 1.99 -17.88
C HIS A 565 5.78 2.76 -16.66
N LEU A 566 6.81 2.26 -15.97
CA LEU A 566 7.26 2.84 -14.69
C LEU A 566 7.74 4.30 -14.86
N LEU A 567 8.65 4.52 -15.81
CA LEU A 567 9.20 5.84 -16.15
C LEU A 567 8.10 6.83 -16.60
N GLU A 568 7.13 6.34 -17.35
CA GLU A 568 5.99 7.11 -17.87
C GLU A 568 5.02 7.55 -16.77
N ILE A 569 4.68 6.68 -15.81
CA ILE A 569 3.88 7.08 -14.64
C ILE A 569 4.66 8.10 -13.81
N ALA A 570 5.91 7.78 -13.45
CA ALA A 570 6.72 8.60 -12.55
C ALA A 570 6.90 10.04 -13.06
N LYS A 571 7.22 10.19 -14.35
CA LYS A 571 7.33 11.52 -15.00
C LYS A 571 5.99 12.26 -15.12
N SER A 572 4.89 11.55 -15.36
CA SER A 572 3.58 12.18 -15.57
C SER A 572 2.87 12.63 -14.28
N SER A 573 3.18 12.00 -13.14
CA SER A 573 2.62 12.32 -11.82
C SER A 573 3.58 13.11 -10.91
N GLY A 574 4.84 13.32 -11.33
CA GLY A 574 5.80 14.13 -10.57
C GLY A 574 6.22 13.50 -9.23
N VAL A 575 6.34 12.18 -9.18
CA VAL A 575 6.70 11.45 -7.95
C VAL A 575 8.13 11.78 -7.51
N SER A 576 8.37 11.78 -6.20
CA SER A 576 9.70 12.01 -5.60
C SER A 576 10.52 10.71 -5.47
N TYR A 577 9.85 9.56 -5.40
CA TYR A 577 10.48 8.24 -5.50
C TYR A 577 9.51 7.18 -6.05
N VAL A 578 10.08 6.06 -6.48
CA VAL A 578 9.37 4.81 -6.78
C VAL A 578 10.01 3.64 -6.03
N LEU A 579 9.22 2.79 -5.38
CA LEU A 579 9.70 1.58 -4.71
C LEU A 579 9.23 0.33 -5.46
N THR A 580 10.16 -0.54 -5.81
CA THR A 580 9.88 -1.90 -6.29
C THR A 580 10.01 -2.92 -5.16
N TRP A 581 9.24 -4.01 -5.21
CA TRP A 581 9.22 -5.01 -4.15
C TRP A 581 10.41 -5.99 -4.19
N GLN A 582 10.53 -6.83 -3.16
CA GLN A 582 11.72 -7.63 -2.89
C GLN A 582 11.92 -8.85 -3.80
N THR A 583 13.15 -9.37 -3.81
CA THR A 583 13.53 -10.64 -4.43
C THR A 583 13.32 -11.81 -3.47
N TYR A 584 12.48 -12.79 -3.86
CA TYR A 584 12.42 -14.12 -3.27
C TYR A 584 12.71 -15.21 -4.30
N PHE A 585 13.75 -16.01 -4.05
CA PHE A 585 14.18 -17.14 -4.85
C PHE A 585 14.71 -18.25 -3.96
N HIS A 586 14.18 -19.47 -4.10
CA HIS A 586 14.51 -20.57 -3.18
C HIS A 586 15.93 -21.17 -3.35
N GLY A 587 16.66 -20.83 -4.42
CA GLY A 587 17.96 -21.45 -4.73
C GLY A 587 17.88 -22.78 -5.49
N GLU A 588 16.67 -23.32 -5.64
CA GLU A 588 16.36 -24.40 -6.58
C GLU A 588 15.85 -23.83 -7.91
N GLY A 589 15.83 -24.63 -8.98
CA GLY A 589 15.31 -24.19 -10.28
C GLY A 589 13.85 -23.75 -10.18
N ALA A 590 13.47 -22.71 -10.95
CA ALA A 590 12.18 -22.01 -10.85
C ALA A 590 10.91 -22.84 -11.18
N ASP A 591 11.06 -24.15 -11.40
CA ASP A 591 9.96 -25.12 -11.56
C ASP A 591 9.60 -25.83 -10.23
N ALA A 592 10.47 -25.74 -9.21
CA ALA A 592 10.34 -26.49 -7.96
C ALA A 592 9.49 -25.78 -6.89
N LYS A 593 9.63 -24.45 -6.76
CA LYS A 593 8.89 -23.59 -5.82
C LYS A 593 8.62 -22.21 -6.44
N PRO A 594 7.62 -21.46 -5.95
CA PRO A 594 7.40 -20.07 -6.34
C PRO A 594 8.66 -19.21 -6.16
N SER A 595 8.80 -18.19 -7.01
CA SER A 595 9.85 -17.18 -6.92
C SER A 595 9.35 -15.90 -7.58
N TYR A 596 9.68 -14.75 -7.01
CA TYR A 596 9.24 -13.43 -7.45
C TYR A 596 10.34 -12.41 -7.23
N TYR A 597 10.43 -11.41 -8.11
CA TYR A 597 11.43 -10.35 -8.08
C TYR A 597 11.01 -9.24 -9.04
N TYR A 598 11.42 -8.01 -8.74
CA TYR A 598 10.96 -6.79 -9.42
C TYR A 598 12.14 -5.91 -9.88
N VAL A 599 13.33 -6.52 -9.92
CA VAL A 599 14.60 -5.97 -10.41
C VAL A 599 15.32 -7.11 -11.15
N PRO A 600 15.88 -6.89 -12.35
CA PRO A 600 16.60 -7.93 -13.08
C PRO A 600 18.01 -8.18 -12.52
N PHE A 601 18.57 -9.33 -12.90
CA PHE A 601 19.97 -9.69 -12.71
C PHE A 601 20.70 -9.78 -14.08
N PRO A 602 22.04 -9.81 -14.12
CA PRO A 602 22.79 -10.01 -15.37
C PRO A 602 22.40 -11.31 -16.10
N GLY A 603 21.97 -11.18 -17.35
CA GLY A 603 21.41 -12.26 -18.18
C GLY A 603 19.87 -12.38 -18.14
N HIS A 604 19.16 -11.56 -17.37
CA HIS A 604 17.70 -11.49 -17.40
C HIS A 604 17.20 -10.79 -18.68
N PRO A 605 16.05 -11.17 -19.29
CA PRO A 605 15.57 -10.54 -20.52
C PRO A 605 15.30 -9.03 -20.44
N GLU A 606 14.98 -8.51 -19.26
CA GLU A 606 14.79 -7.07 -18.99
C GLU A 606 16.08 -6.32 -18.60
N GLU A 607 17.26 -6.97 -18.58
CA GLU A 607 18.50 -6.32 -18.12
C GLU A 607 18.79 -5.01 -18.87
N GLU A 608 18.72 -5.03 -20.20
CA GLU A 608 18.97 -3.85 -21.06
C GLU A 608 17.92 -2.75 -20.87
N ASN A 609 16.68 -3.12 -20.54
CA ASN A 609 15.61 -2.16 -20.30
C ASN A 609 15.76 -1.47 -18.95
N PHE A 610 16.22 -2.20 -17.93
CA PHE A 610 16.57 -1.63 -16.64
C PHE A 610 17.85 -0.77 -16.71
N ARG A 611 18.83 -1.14 -17.56
CA ARG A 611 19.97 -0.26 -17.90
C ARG A 611 19.49 1.05 -18.51
N ARG A 612 18.68 1.01 -19.57
CA ARG A 612 18.08 2.20 -20.21
C ARG A 612 17.31 3.08 -19.22
N PHE A 613 16.53 2.47 -18.34
CA PHE A 613 15.78 3.16 -17.29
C PHE A 613 16.71 3.89 -16.30
N ALA A 614 17.79 3.23 -15.85
CA ALA A 614 18.78 3.84 -14.96
C ALA A 614 19.73 4.84 -15.64
N GLU A 615 19.74 4.89 -16.98
CA GLU A 615 20.42 5.91 -17.79
C GLU A 615 19.53 7.13 -18.09
N ASP A 616 18.22 7.07 -17.79
CA ASP A 616 17.32 8.21 -17.97
C ASP A 616 17.56 9.30 -16.89
N PRO A 617 17.72 10.59 -17.25
CA PRO A 617 18.01 11.66 -16.29
C PRO A 617 16.98 11.87 -15.16
N ALA A 618 15.80 11.26 -15.24
CA ALA A 618 14.81 11.29 -14.16
C ALA A 618 15.05 10.22 -13.07
N ALA A 619 15.75 9.12 -13.35
CA ALA A 619 15.85 7.97 -12.47
C ALA A 619 17.14 8.01 -11.60
N CYS A 620 17.02 8.48 -10.36
CA CYS A 620 18.15 8.61 -9.44
C CYS A 620 18.45 7.32 -8.66
N PHE A 621 19.70 6.88 -8.67
CA PHE A 621 20.19 5.74 -7.87
C PHE A 621 21.09 6.18 -6.70
N ASP A 622 21.31 7.49 -6.54
CA ASP A 622 21.99 8.12 -5.40
C ASP A 622 21.52 9.58 -5.27
N GLY A 623 21.86 10.28 -4.18
CA GLY A 623 21.51 11.68 -4.00
C GLY A 623 22.15 12.62 -5.03
N ALA A 624 23.42 12.38 -5.37
CA ALA A 624 24.20 13.23 -6.26
C ALA A 624 23.72 13.23 -7.73
N THR A 625 22.93 12.24 -8.14
CA THR A 625 22.20 12.24 -9.42
C THR A 625 20.85 12.97 -9.34
N CYS A 626 20.31 13.19 -8.14
CA CYS A 626 19.00 13.81 -7.93
C CYS A 626 19.04 15.33 -7.65
N GLU A 627 20.16 15.87 -7.17
CA GLU A 627 20.42 17.33 -7.08
C GLU A 627 20.43 18.07 -8.43
#